data_AF-A0A920HGB8-F1
#
_entry.id   AF-A0A920HGB8-F1
#
_cell.length_a   1.000
_cell.length_b   1.000
_cell.length_c   1.000
_cell.angle_alpha   90.00
_cell.angle_beta   90.00
_cell.angle_gamma   90.00
#
_symmetry.space_group_name_H-M   'P 1'
#
loop_
_entity.id
_entity.type
_entity.pdbx_description
1 polymer ?
#
loop_
_entity_poly.entity_id
_entity_poly.type
_entity_poly.pdbx_seq_one_letter_code
_entity_poly.pdbx_strand_id
1 'polypeptide(L)' 'MSFQPDFILEFAHYLGEYYNNNGYGDVEVYAESYVTLNGRTSKVFVDPNVDLMKEKEVFLTKNG' A
#
# COMPACT_ATOMS: atom_id res chain seq x y z
N MET A 1 1.30 6.51 17.65
CA MET A 1 1.32 6.63 16.18
C MET A 1 0.05 6.01 15.63
N SER A 2 -0.72 6.77 14.85
CA SER A 2 -1.74 6.23 13.96
C SER A 2 -1.00 5.70 12.72
N PHE A 3 -0.90 4.39 12.55
CA PHE A 3 -0.49 3.82 11.27
C PHE A 3 -1.71 3.90 10.36
N GLN A 4 -1.60 4.64 9.25
CA GLN A 4 -2.64 4.76 8.24
C GLN A 4 -2.26 3.87 7.05
N PRO A 5 -2.67 2.58 7.02
CA PRO A 5 -2.37 1.67 5.91
C PRO A 5 -2.76 2.25 4.55
N ASP A 6 -3.82 3.07 4.55
CA ASP A 6 -4.40 3.71 3.36
C ASP A 6 -3.36 4.47 2.54
N PHE A 7 -2.39 5.13 3.18
CA PHE A 7 -1.36 5.89 2.47
C PHE A 7 -0.42 5.03 1.61
N ILE A 8 -0.14 3.78 2.00
CA ILE A 8 0.75 2.93 1.19
C ILE A 8 0.03 2.52 -0.10
N LEU A 9 -1.24 2.14 0.01
CA LEU A 9 -2.04 1.75 -1.14
C LEU A 9 -2.34 2.95 -2.07
N GLU A 10 -2.73 4.09 -1.50
CA GLU A 10 -2.98 5.32 -2.26
C GLU A 10 -1.71 5.78 -3.00
N PHE A 11 -0.55 5.75 -2.34
CA PHE A 11 0.71 6.12 -2.99
C PHE A 11 1.15 5.12 -4.05
N ALA A 12 0.87 3.82 -3.88
CA ALA A 12 1.14 2.81 -4.89
C ALA A 12 0.34 3.08 -6.17
N HIS A 13 -0.96 3.39 -6.05
CA HIS A 13 -1.79 3.80 -7.19
C HIS A 13 -1.26 5.06 -7.87
N TYR A 14 -0.91 6.09 -7.09
CA TYR A 14 -0.32 7.32 -7.63
C TYR A 14 0.95 7.04 -8.45
N LEU A 15 1.86 6.19 -7.96
CA LEU A 15 3.07 5.82 -8.68
C LEU A 15 2.77 5.07 -9.98
N GLY A 16 1.88 4.07 -9.93
CA GLY A 16 1.51 3.32 -11.12
C GLY A 16 0.86 4.19 -12.18
N GLU A 17 -0.07 5.06 -11.80
CA GLU A 17 -0.69 6.03 -12.70
C GLU A 17 0.33 7.01 -13.28
N TYR A 18 1.25 7.53 -12.46
CA TYR A 18 2.30 8.43 -12.92
C TYR A 18 3.16 7.80 -14.03
N TYR A 19 3.62 6.56 -13.85
CA TYR A 19 4.44 5.89 -14.85
C TYR A 19 3.62 5.43 -16.07
N ASN A 20 2.38 4.99 -15.89
CA ASN A 20 1.44 4.73 -16.98
C ASN A 20 1.26 5.97 -17.87
N ASN A 21 1.06 7.13 -17.26
CA ASN A 21 0.93 8.41 -17.98
C ASN A 21 2.23 8.86 -18.68
N ASN A 22 3.39 8.36 -18.23
CA ASN A 22 4.69 8.60 -18.87
C ASN A 22 5.02 7.59 -19.98
N GLY A 23 4.06 6.74 -20.37
CA GLY A 23 4.20 5.80 -21.47
C GLY A 23 4.70 4.40 -21.09
N TYR A 24 4.84 4.11 -19.80
CA TYR A 24 5.12 2.76 -19.33
C TYR A 24 3.79 2.02 -19.17
N GLY A 25 3.41 1.15 -20.12
CA GLY A 25 2.20 0.34 -19.96
C GLY A 25 2.37 -0.75 -18.89
N ASP A 26 1.26 -1.15 -18.27
CA ASP A 26 1.18 -2.29 -17.34
C ASP A 26 2.14 -2.21 -16.13
N VAL A 27 2.25 -1.02 -15.52
CA VAL A 27 3.06 -0.83 -14.30
C VAL A 27 2.47 -1.59 -13.12
N GLU A 28 3.30 -2.40 -12.47
CA GLU A 28 3.00 -3.07 -11.20
C GLU A 28 3.78 -2.42 -10.06
N VAL A 29 3.16 -2.33 -8.88
CA VAL A 29 3.77 -1.68 -7.71
C VAL A 29 3.75 -2.61 -6.51
N TYR A 30 4.93 -2.86 -5.94
CA TYR A 30 5.12 -3.73 -4.78
C TYR A 30 5.74 -2.93 -3.65
N ALA A 31 5.35 -3.20 -2.40
CA ALA A 31 5.94 -2.57 -1.22
C ALA A 31 6.26 -3.60 -0.15
N GLU A 32 7.51 -3.59 0.30
CA GLU A 32 7.92 -4.32 1.50
C GLU A 32 7.91 -3.35 2.68
N SER A 33 6.94 -3.52 3.59
CA SER A 33 6.76 -2.62 4.73
C SER A 33 6.65 -3.40 6.03
N TYR A 34 7.14 -2.79 7.10
CA TYR A 34 7.35 -3.40 8.40
C TYR A 34 6.85 -2.48 9.50
N VAL A 35 6.10 -3.03 10.47
CA VAL A 35 5.61 -2.28 11.63
C VAL A 35 6.02 -2.92 12.94
N THR A 36 6.47 -2.08 13.86
CA THR A 36 6.76 -2.45 15.26
C THR A 36 5.65 -1.93 16.16
N LEU A 37 4.90 -2.84 16.77
CA LEU A 37 3.84 -2.49 17.71
C LEU A 37 4.37 -2.63 19.15
N ASN A 38 4.42 -1.51 19.89
CA ASN A 38 4.79 -1.48 21.32
C ASN A 38 6.11 -2.19 21.64
N GLY A 39 7.14 -1.98 20.80
CA GLY A 39 8.48 -2.54 21.02
C GLY A 39 8.61 -4.05 20.78
N ARG A 40 7.57 -4.72 20.25
CA ARG A 40 7.64 -6.12 19.83
C ARG A 40 8.43 -6.27 18.52
N THR A 41 8.81 -7.50 18.18
CA THR A 41 9.43 -7.82 16.90
C THR A 41 8.58 -7.27 15.75
N SER A 42 9.26 -6.61 14.81
CA SER A 42 8.65 -6.08 13.61
C SER A 42 7.93 -7.18 12.83
N LYS A 43 6.77 -6.85 12.26
CA LYS A 43 6.00 -7.74 11.39
C LYS A 43 5.83 -7.10 10.04
N VAL A 44 5.81 -7.95 9.01
CA VAL A 44 5.40 -7.56 7.66
C VAL A 44 4.01 -6.94 7.75
N PHE A 45 3.89 -5.75 7.20
CA PHE A 45 2.67 -4.96 7.17
C PHE A 45 1.98 -5.02 5.81
N VAL A 46 2.77 -5.10 4.73
CA VAL A 46 2.31 -5.28 3.36
C VAL A 46 3.04 -6.50 2.79
N ASP A 47 2.30 -7.43 2.19
CA ASP A 47 2.89 -8.59 1.52
C ASP A 47 3.69 -8.14 0.29
N PRO A 48 5.03 -8.33 0.25
CA PRO A 48 5.85 -7.84 -0.84
C PRO A 48 5.62 -8.57 -2.17
N ASN A 49 4.85 -9.66 -2.18
CA ASN A 49 4.55 -10.44 -3.38
C ASN A 49 3.20 -10.07 -4.03
N VAL A 50 2.48 -9.11 -3.44
CA VAL A 50 1.19 -8.63 -3.95
C VAL A 50 1.39 -7.36 -4.74
N ASP A 51 0.86 -7.34 -5.95
CA ASP A 51 0.79 -6.14 -6.77
C ASP A 51 -0.31 -5.21 -6.23
N LEU A 52 0.12 -4.11 -5.63
CA LEU A 52 -0.75 -3.13 -5.01
C LEU A 52 -1.63 -2.40 -6.03
N MET A 53 -1.27 -2.40 -7.32
CA MET A 53 -2.11 -1.85 -8.39
C MET A 53 -3.41 -2.63 -8.61
N LYS A 54 -3.48 -3.87 -8.11
CA LYS A 54 -4.65 -4.76 -8.23
C LYS A 54 -5.51 -4.77 -6.96
N GLU A 55 -5.03 -4.15 -5.88
CA GLU A 55 -5.73 -4.09 -4.60
C GLU A 55 -6.74 -2.93 -4.55
N LYS A 56 -7.76 -3.03 -3.68
CA LYS A 56 -8.80 -2.01 -3.56
C LYS A 56 -8.78 -1.38 -2.17
N GLU A 57 -9.02 -0.08 -2.10
CA GLU A 57 -9.30 0.59 -0.82
C GLU A 57 -10.60 0.03 -0.23
N VAL A 58 -10.48 -0.69 0.88
CA VAL A 58 -11.63 -1.08 1.68
C VAL A 58 -11.83 -0.02 2.74
N PHE A 59 -12.63 1.00 2.42
CA PHE A 59 -13.12 1.93 3.43
C PHE A 59 -13.97 1.15 4.44
N LEU A 60 -13.38 0.81 5.59
CA LEU A 60 -14.18 0.40 6.74
C LEU A 60 -14.96 1.64 7.17
N THR A 61 -16.21 1.76 6.69
CA THR A 61 -17.14 2.78 7.17
C THR A 61 -17.18 2.66 8.69
N LYS A 62 -16.61 3.65 9.38
CA LYS A 62 -16.61 3.72 10.83
C LYS A 62 -18.04 4.07 11.28
N ASN A 63 -18.91 3.08 11.31
CA ASN A 63 -20.18 3.17 12.02
C ASN A 63 -19.87 3.07 13.51
N GLY A 64 -19.84 4.23 14.17
CA GLY A 64 -19.75 4.39 15.61
C GLY A 64 -20.28 5.75 16.01
#